data_AF-A0A831SL73-F1
#
_entry.id   AF-A0A831SL73-F1
#
_cell.length_a   1.000
_cell.length_b   1.000
_cell.length_c   1.000
_cell.angle_alpha   90.00
_cell.angle_beta   90.00
_cell.angle_gamma   90.00
#
_symmetry.space_group_name_H-M   'P 1'
#
loop_
_entity.id
_entity.type
_entity.pdbx_description
1 polymer ?
#
loop_
_entity_poly.entity_id
_entity_poly.type
_entity_poly.pdbx_seq_one_letter_code
_entity_poly.pdbx_strand_id
1 'polypeptide(L)'
;LQTEINLPYITVVDGEPKHLEMKLSRAQLEQLIEPIIDKSFGPCKQALEDAKLKPEDIDHIVLVGGTTRIPLIRKKVEEFFGKAPERGVDPMECVAVGAAIQAGVLSGAIDKEIVLLDVTPLTLSVETLGGVATPIIPRNTTIPVRRSKIFTTAADNQTTVEIHVVQGERSMAADNKSLGRFHLTGIPPAPRGIPQIEVTFDIDVNGILNVSAKDLATGKEQSIKITGSTKLSDEEVERMRKEAEAHAEEDRKRKEKIETRNNAENLIYTAERTIKELGDKISEEDKKAIDTKIDELRKALTGDNIEEIKKKTEELSSELQKIGAKAYQQAAAQGVDKENKEEKETWKGHPSDDKTIDADYKVKDKK
;
A
#
# COMPACT_ATOMS: atom_id res chain seq x y z
N LEU A 1 0.32 -33.30 13.22
CA LEU A 1 -0.36 -32.00 13.42
C LEU A 1 -1.60 -31.98 12.53
N GLN A 2 -2.75 -31.60 13.06
CA GLN A 2 -4.02 -31.52 12.31
C GLN A 2 -4.80 -30.29 12.75
N THR A 3 -5.67 -29.80 11.89
CA THR A 3 -6.63 -28.74 12.18
C THR A 3 -8.04 -29.21 11.84
N GLU A 4 -9.03 -28.55 12.39
CA GLU A 4 -10.44 -28.82 12.15
C GLU A 4 -11.04 -27.64 11.36
N ILE A 5 -11.65 -27.95 10.24
CA ILE A 5 -12.45 -27.03 9.44
C ILE A 5 -13.88 -27.22 9.93
N ASN A 6 -14.37 -26.25 10.70
CA ASN A 6 -15.73 -26.22 11.22
C ASN A 6 -16.44 -24.97 10.67
N LEU A 7 -17.36 -25.17 9.73
CA LEU A 7 -18.19 -24.14 9.12
C LEU A 7 -19.66 -24.47 9.40
N PRO A 8 -20.23 -23.96 10.51
CA PRO A 8 -21.63 -24.20 10.83
C PRO A 8 -22.55 -23.40 9.90
N TYR A 9 -23.72 -23.96 9.57
CA TYR A 9 -24.72 -23.31 8.72
C TYR A 9 -24.18 -22.86 7.36
N ILE A 10 -23.24 -23.62 6.78
CA ILE A 10 -22.57 -23.26 5.53
C ILE A 10 -23.54 -23.18 4.35
N THR A 11 -24.62 -23.97 4.37
CA THR A 11 -25.68 -23.92 3.34
C THR A 11 -26.97 -24.53 3.88
N VAL A 12 -28.05 -24.45 3.10
CA VAL A 12 -29.34 -25.10 3.36
C VAL A 12 -29.65 -26.04 2.21
N VAL A 13 -30.04 -27.28 2.53
CA VAL A 13 -30.48 -28.28 1.55
C VAL A 13 -31.83 -28.81 2.02
N ASP A 14 -32.85 -28.74 1.15
CA ASP A 14 -34.23 -29.15 1.45
C ASP A 14 -34.85 -28.48 2.69
N GLY A 15 -34.49 -27.21 2.93
CA GLY A 15 -34.96 -26.45 4.09
C GLY A 15 -34.23 -26.75 5.40
N GLU A 16 -33.28 -27.70 5.40
CA GLU A 16 -32.46 -28.02 6.56
C GLU A 16 -31.07 -27.35 6.48
N PRO A 17 -30.61 -26.66 7.55
CA PRO A 17 -29.25 -26.14 7.60
C PRO A 17 -28.23 -27.28 7.63
N LYS A 18 -27.15 -27.13 6.86
CA LYS A 18 -26.02 -28.06 6.80
C LYS A 18 -24.76 -27.41 7.35
N HIS A 19 -23.93 -28.22 7.98
CA HIS A 19 -22.65 -27.85 8.59
C HIS A 19 -21.53 -28.61 7.88
N LEU A 20 -20.35 -28.01 7.75
CA LEU A 20 -19.15 -28.71 7.32
C LEU A 20 -18.21 -28.87 8.50
N GLU A 21 -18.02 -30.10 8.95
CA GLU A 21 -17.01 -30.47 9.94
C GLU A 21 -16.06 -31.49 9.32
N MET A 22 -14.80 -31.11 9.15
CA MET A 22 -13.79 -32.00 8.60
C MET A 22 -12.42 -31.74 9.23
N LYS A 23 -11.60 -32.78 9.31
CA LYS A 23 -10.22 -32.67 9.81
C LYS A 23 -9.26 -32.64 8.64
N LEU A 24 -8.33 -31.69 8.67
CA LEU A 24 -7.24 -31.56 7.70
C LEU A 24 -5.91 -31.77 8.44
N SER A 25 -5.26 -32.88 8.14
CA SER A 25 -3.90 -33.13 8.63
C SER A 25 -2.87 -32.34 7.82
N ARG A 26 -1.71 -32.06 8.43
CA ARG A 26 -0.57 -31.47 7.71
C ARG A 26 -0.18 -32.30 6.48
N ALA A 27 -0.15 -33.63 6.60
CA ALA A 27 0.23 -34.53 5.51
C ALA A 27 -0.72 -34.42 4.31
N GLN A 28 -2.03 -34.31 4.56
CA GLN A 28 -3.01 -34.09 3.48
C GLN A 28 -2.81 -32.73 2.80
N LEU A 29 -2.60 -31.66 3.59
CA LEU A 29 -2.31 -30.34 3.01
C LEU A 29 -1.03 -30.38 2.16
N GLU A 30 0.04 -30.96 2.69
CA GLU A 30 1.32 -31.13 2.01
C GLU A 30 1.17 -31.87 0.69
N GLN A 31 0.43 -33.00 0.67
CA GLN A 31 0.14 -33.74 -0.55
C GLN A 31 -0.62 -32.92 -1.60
N LEU A 32 -1.56 -32.06 -1.17
CA LEU A 32 -2.35 -31.21 -2.07
C LEU A 32 -1.51 -30.09 -2.70
N ILE A 33 -0.57 -29.51 -1.95
CA ILE A 33 0.23 -28.36 -2.40
C ILE A 33 1.56 -28.77 -3.03
N GLU A 34 2.01 -30.00 -2.83
CA GLU A 34 3.30 -30.49 -3.30
C GLU A 34 3.56 -30.23 -4.79
N PRO A 35 2.63 -30.54 -5.73
CA PRO A 35 2.85 -30.29 -7.15
C PRO A 35 2.97 -28.80 -7.50
N ILE A 36 2.42 -27.91 -6.68
CA ILE A 36 2.50 -26.46 -6.86
C ILE A 36 3.88 -25.97 -6.40
N ILE A 37 4.36 -26.49 -5.27
CA ILE A 37 5.70 -26.20 -4.76
C ILE A 37 6.77 -26.71 -5.73
N ASP A 38 6.62 -27.91 -6.29
CA ASP A 38 7.59 -28.46 -7.24
C ASP A 38 7.74 -27.61 -8.51
N LYS A 39 6.63 -27.01 -8.97
CA LYS A 39 6.66 -26.07 -10.10
C LYS A 39 7.47 -24.81 -9.82
N SER A 40 7.59 -24.36 -8.57
CA SER A 40 8.35 -23.14 -8.25
C SER A 40 9.87 -23.33 -8.39
N PHE A 41 10.37 -24.57 -8.37
CA PHE A 41 11.80 -24.85 -8.57
C PHE A 41 12.23 -24.81 -10.03
N GLY A 42 11.30 -24.85 -11.00
CA GLY A 42 11.63 -24.65 -12.42
C GLY A 42 12.28 -23.28 -12.67
N PRO A 43 11.62 -22.16 -12.27
CA PRO A 43 12.21 -20.83 -12.30
C PRO A 43 13.53 -20.70 -11.52
N CYS A 44 13.67 -21.35 -10.36
CA CYS A 44 14.93 -21.32 -9.59
C CYS A 44 16.10 -21.93 -10.39
N LYS A 45 15.88 -23.07 -11.05
CA LYS A 45 16.88 -23.70 -11.93
C LYS A 45 17.23 -22.77 -13.09
N GLN A 46 16.23 -22.19 -13.75
CA GLN A 46 16.46 -21.26 -14.86
C GLN A 46 17.28 -20.03 -14.44
N ALA A 47 16.99 -19.47 -13.26
CA ALA A 47 17.72 -18.32 -12.74
C ALA A 47 19.20 -18.66 -12.46
N LEU A 48 19.47 -19.84 -11.89
CA LEU A 48 20.84 -20.34 -11.68
C LEU A 48 21.57 -20.55 -13.00
N GLU A 49 20.92 -21.17 -13.99
CA GLU A 49 21.49 -21.36 -15.33
C GLU A 49 21.82 -20.03 -16.02
N ASP A 50 20.91 -19.06 -15.95
CA ASP A 50 21.10 -17.72 -16.54
C ASP A 50 22.24 -16.96 -15.84
N ALA A 51 22.36 -17.10 -14.52
CA ALA A 51 23.44 -16.55 -13.72
C ALA A 51 24.76 -17.34 -13.87
N LYS A 52 24.73 -18.52 -14.51
CA LYS A 52 25.84 -19.48 -14.60
C LYS A 52 26.37 -19.90 -13.23
N LEU A 53 25.47 -20.02 -12.26
CA LEU A 53 25.76 -20.45 -10.89
C LEU A 53 25.16 -21.83 -10.66
N LYS A 54 25.72 -22.53 -9.69
CA LYS A 54 25.16 -23.76 -9.14
C LYS A 54 24.48 -23.47 -7.80
N PRO A 55 23.61 -24.36 -7.30
CA PRO A 55 22.98 -24.16 -6.00
C PRO A 55 23.99 -23.97 -4.86
N GLU A 56 25.17 -24.59 -4.95
CA GLU A 56 26.22 -24.50 -3.94
C GLU A 56 26.95 -23.14 -3.94
N ASP A 57 26.87 -22.38 -5.02
CA ASP A 57 27.47 -21.05 -5.14
C ASP A 57 26.64 -19.96 -4.41
N ILE A 58 25.49 -20.33 -3.82
CA ILE A 58 24.58 -19.39 -3.16
C ILE A 58 24.94 -19.23 -1.68
N ASP A 59 25.39 -18.03 -1.33
CA ASP A 59 25.79 -17.70 0.05
C ASP A 59 24.61 -17.56 1.00
N HIS A 60 23.50 -16.95 0.57
CA HIS A 60 22.38 -16.65 1.45
C HIS A 60 21.05 -16.95 0.75
N ILE A 61 20.13 -17.59 1.46
CA ILE A 61 18.80 -17.92 0.96
C ILE A 61 17.79 -17.16 1.80
N VAL A 62 17.15 -16.16 1.19
CA VAL A 62 16.14 -15.34 1.86
C VAL A 62 14.75 -15.73 1.36
N LEU A 63 13.88 -16.14 2.28
CA LEU A 63 12.48 -16.45 1.96
C LEU A 63 11.60 -15.23 2.20
N VAL A 64 10.80 -14.88 1.19
CA VAL A 64 9.90 -13.72 1.21
C VAL A 64 8.48 -14.16 0.85
N GLY A 65 7.49 -13.60 1.55
CA GLY A 65 6.07 -13.93 1.41
C GLY A 65 5.57 -14.93 2.46
N GLY A 66 4.35 -14.73 2.97
CA GLY A 66 3.80 -15.52 4.08
C GLY A 66 3.68 -17.02 3.82
N THR A 67 3.48 -17.42 2.56
CA THR A 67 3.42 -18.84 2.16
C THR A 67 4.73 -19.57 2.42
N THR A 68 5.87 -18.89 2.39
CA THR A 68 7.19 -19.49 2.70
C THR A 68 7.35 -19.93 4.15
N ARG A 69 6.40 -19.58 5.03
CA ARG A 69 6.33 -20.10 6.41
C ARG A 69 5.88 -21.57 6.46
N ILE A 70 5.32 -22.12 5.37
CA ILE A 70 4.93 -23.53 5.28
C ILE A 70 6.18 -24.43 5.44
N PRO A 71 6.21 -25.38 6.40
CA PRO A 71 7.37 -26.23 6.66
C PRO A 71 7.87 -27.00 5.44
N LEU A 72 6.96 -27.53 4.61
CA LEU A 72 7.32 -28.25 3.38
C LEU A 72 8.10 -27.38 2.40
N ILE A 73 7.75 -26.10 2.23
CA ILE A 73 8.45 -25.19 1.34
C ILE A 73 9.88 -24.98 1.84
N ARG A 74 10.05 -24.67 3.13
CA ARG A 74 11.39 -24.48 3.73
C ARG A 74 12.26 -25.72 3.55
N LYS A 75 11.68 -26.90 3.78
CA LYS A 75 12.35 -28.19 3.61
C LYS A 75 12.79 -28.40 2.15
N LYS A 76 11.88 -28.22 1.18
CA LYS A 76 12.21 -28.40 -0.24
C LYS A 76 13.25 -27.39 -0.73
N VAL A 77 13.22 -26.15 -0.23
CA VAL A 77 14.23 -25.13 -0.55
C VAL A 77 15.60 -25.54 0.00
N GLU A 78 15.65 -26.02 1.25
CA GLU A 78 16.89 -26.54 1.85
C GLU A 78 17.42 -27.78 1.11
N GLU A 79 16.55 -28.69 0.68
CA GLU A 79 16.92 -29.83 -0.18
C GLU A 79 17.44 -29.41 -1.54
N PHE A 80 16.85 -28.38 -2.16
CA PHE A 80 17.22 -27.90 -3.49
C PHE A 80 18.56 -27.15 -3.49
N PHE A 81 18.79 -26.27 -2.52
CA PHE A 81 20.02 -25.46 -2.43
C PHE A 81 21.11 -26.09 -1.54
N GLY A 82 20.80 -27.17 -0.82
CA GLY A 82 21.73 -27.79 0.12
C GLY A 82 22.06 -26.93 1.35
N LYS A 83 21.30 -25.87 1.59
CA LYS A 83 21.54 -24.88 2.64
C LYS A 83 20.24 -24.38 3.25
N ALA A 84 20.25 -24.20 4.58
CA ALA A 84 19.09 -23.71 5.30
C ALA A 84 18.81 -22.23 4.96
N PRO A 85 17.54 -21.84 4.74
CA PRO A 85 17.16 -20.44 4.61
C PRO A 85 17.49 -19.61 5.84
N GLU A 86 17.88 -18.36 5.62
CA GLU A 86 18.21 -17.42 6.68
C GLU A 86 17.04 -17.16 7.63
N ARG A 87 17.41 -16.81 8.86
CA ARG A 87 16.51 -16.34 9.91
C ARG A 87 16.92 -14.93 10.26
N GLY A 88 15.98 -13.99 10.31
CA GLY A 88 16.26 -12.59 10.65
C GLY A 88 15.54 -11.58 9.74
N VAL A 89 15.06 -12.03 8.59
CA VAL A 89 14.19 -11.24 7.71
C VAL A 89 12.75 -11.65 7.94
N ASP A 90 11.84 -10.70 8.23
CA ASP A 90 10.41 -11.01 8.26
C ASP A 90 9.89 -11.12 6.82
N PRO A 91 9.42 -12.31 6.39
CA PRO A 91 8.92 -12.52 5.03
C PRO A 91 7.66 -11.69 4.71
N MET A 92 6.96 -11.14 5.70
CA MET A 92 5.75 -10.33 5.50
C MET A 92 6.03 -8.85 5.29
N GLU A 93 7.16 -8.35 5.83
CA GLU A 93 7.43 -6.91 5.92
C GLU A 93 8.64 -6.48 5.10
N CYS A 94 9.58 -7.39 4.80
CA CYS A 94 10.86 -7.04 4.19
C CYS A 94 10.74 -6.31 2.84
N VAL A 95 9.70 -6.59 2.06
CA VAL A 95 9.43 -5.89 0.79
C VAL A 95 9.07 -4.42 1.06
N ALA A 96 8.19 -4.16 2.03
CA ALA A 96 7.78 -2.80 2.38
C ALA A 96 8.95 -2.01 2.99
N VAL A 97 9.77 -2.67 3.82
CA VAL A 97 11.00 -2.08 4.37
C VAL A 97 11.98 -1.73 3.26
N GLY A 98 12.21 -2.64 2.30
CA GLY A 98 13.06 -2.39 1.13
C GLY A 98 12.56 -1.21 0.29
N ALA A 99 11.24 -1.12 0.07
CA ALA A 99 10.63 0.01 -0.64
C ALA A 99 10.82 1.34 0.11
N ALA A 100 10.69 1.34 1.43
CA ALA A 100 10.93 2.53 2.26
C ALA A 100 12.40 2.97 2.21
N ILE A 101 13.35 2.03 2.20
CA ILE A 101 14.78 2.32 2.02
C ILE A 101 15.00 2.97 0.64
N GLN A 102 14.42 2.41 -0.43
CA GLN A 102 14.52 2.99 -1.77
C GLN A 102 13.95 4.41 -1.83
N ALA A 103 12.81 4.66 -1.17
CA ALA A 103 12.23 6.01 -1.05
C ALA A 103 13.14 6.97 -0.25
N GLY A 104 13.81 6.47 0.79
CA GLY A 104 14.81 7.22 1.55
C GLY A 104 16.02 7.62 0.70
N VAL A 105 16.49 6.72 -0.18
CA VAL A 105 17.58 7.01 -1.13
C VAL A 105 17.13 8.06 -2.17
N LEU A 106 15.94 7.89 -2.76
CA LEU A 106 15.41 8.84 -3.74
C LEU A 106 15.13 10.24 -3.18
N SER A 107 14.72 10.32 -1.91
CA SER A 107 14.47 11.60 -1.23
C SER A 107 15.74 12.26 -0.68
N GLY A 108 16.89 11.56 -0.71
CA GLY A 108 18.14 12.02 -0.10
C GLY A 108 18.16 11.97 1.43
N ALA A 109 17.20 11.29 2.06
CA ALA A 109 17.18 11.07 3.51
C ALA A 109 18.17 9.99 3.96
N ILE A 110 18.61 9.13 3.03
CA ILE A 110 19.63 8.09 3.26
C ILE A 110 20.86 8.44 2.42
N ASP A 111 21.92 8.91 3.08
CA ASP A 111 23.19 9.31 2.45
C ASP A 111 24.10 8.13 2.10
N LYS A 112 23.61 6.89 2.18
CA LYS A 112 24.37 5.72 1.74
C LYS A 112 24.22 5.57 0.24
N GLU A 113 25.36 5.46 -0.45
CA GLU A 113 25.45 5.07 -1.85
C GLU A 113 25.00 3.61 -2.03
N ILE A 114 23.69 3.37 -1.98
CA ILE A 114 23.07 2.11 -2.39
C ILE A 114 22.88 2.19 -3.89
N VAL A 115 23.76 1.52 -4.64
CA VAL A 115 23.62 1.39 -6.09
C VAL A 115 22.82 0.13 -6.38
N LEU A 116 21.60 0.29 -6.88
CA LEU A 116 20.74 -0.82 -7.32
C LEU A 116 20.85 -0.96 -8.84
N LEU A 117 21.33 -2.11 -9.31
CA LEU A 117 21.26 -2.49 -10.73
C LEU A 117 20.22 -3.59 -10.87
N ASP A 118 19.10 -3.26 -11.50
CA ASP A 118 18.05 -4.23 -11.81
C ASP A 118 18.19 -4.71 -13.26
N VAL A 119 17.38 -5.70 -13.65
CA VAL A 119 17.39 -6.29 -15.00
C VAL A 119 15.97 -6.39 -15.57
N THR A 120 15.85 -6.44 -16.90
CA THR A 120 14.58 -6.77 -17.54
C THR A 120 14.30 -8.29 -17.48
N PRO A 121 13.14 -8.77 -17.00
CA PRO A 121 12.92 -10.19 -16.74
C PRO A 121 12.63 -11.04 -17.98
N LEU A 122 12.30 -10.41 -19.11
CA LEU A 122 11.91 -11.08 -20.35
C LEU A 122 12.49 -10.37 -21.55
N THR A 123 12.83 -11.13 -22.59
CA THR A 123 13.36 -10.63 -23.84
C THR A 123 12.33 -9.76 -24.55
N LEU A 124 12.76 -8.57 -24.95
CA LEU A 124 11.99 -7.62 -25.75
C LEU A 124 12.38 -7.74 -27.22
N SER A 125 11.37 -7.92 -28.05
CA SER A 125 11.52 -8.22 -29.47
C SER A 125 10.56 -7.39 -30.33
N VAL A 126 10.90 -7.30 -31.62
CA VAL A 126 10.02 -6.77 -32.67
C VAL A 126 9.60 -7.92 -33.57
N GLU A 127 8.32 -7.96 -33.94
CA GLU A 127 7.83 -8.87 -34.98
C GLU A 127 8.41 -8.48 -36.34
N THR A 128 8.99 -9.47 -37.01
CA THR A 128 9.55 -9.34 -38.36
C THR A 128 8.77 -10.19 -39.35
N LEU A 129 9.06 -10.02 -40.65
CA LEU A 129 8.41 -10.77 -41.72
C LEU A 129 8.43 -12.29 -41.43
N GLY A 130 7.27 -12.93 -41.57
CA GLY A 130 7.08 -14.34 -41.23
C GLY A 130 6.63 -14.59 -39.78
N GLY A 131 6.31 -13.52 -39.02
CA GLY A 131 5.79 -13.63 -37.65
C GLY A 131 6.86 -14.01 -36.62
N VAL A 132 8.14 -13.77 -36.94
CA VAL A 132 9.28 -14.12 -36.09
C VAL A 132 9.55 -13.00 -35.10
N ALA A 133 9.69 -13.35 -33.81
CA ALA A 133 10.12 -12.41 -32.77
C ALA A 133 11.64 -12.24 -32.86
N THR A 134 12.08 -11.07 -33.35
CA THR A 134 13.50 -10.75 -33.42
C THR A 134 13.94 -9.99 -32.15
N PRO A 135 14.84 -10.57 -31.33
CA PRO A 135 15.25 -9.97 -30.06
C PRO A 135 16.09 -8.71 -30.27
N ILE A 136 15.84 -7.72 -29.41
CA ILE A 136 16.59 -6.45 -29.34
C ILE A 136 17.24 -6.29 -27.95
N ILE A 137 16.47 -6.53 -26.88
CA ILE A 137 17.00 -6.55 -25.51
C ILE A 137 16.71 -7.94 -24.92
N PRO A 138 17.73 -8.80 -24.74
CA PRO A 138 17.56 -10.10 -24.09
C PRO A 138 17.11 -9.97 -22.62
N ARG A 139 16.45 -11.01 -22.10
CA ARG A 139 16.17 -11.13 -20.67
C ARG A 139 17.45 -11.04 -19.84
N ASN A 140 17.31 -10.62 -18.58
CA ASN A 140 18.39 -10.37 -17.64
C ASN A 140 19.40 -9.28 -18.08
N THR A 141 19.05 -8.46 -19.08
CA THR A 141 19.86 -7.26 -19.41
C THR A 141 19.66 -6.21 -18.33
N THR A 142 20.76 -5.71 -17.76
CA THR A 142 20.77 -4.62 -16.78
C THR A 142 20.08 -3.37 -17.29
N ILE A 143 19.24 -2.76 -16.47
CA ILE A 143 18.55 -1.49 -16.74
C ILE A 143 19.17 -0.36 -15.89
N PRO A 144 19.18 0.89 -16.39
CA PRO A 144 18.63 1.36 -17.66
C PRO A 144 19.46 0.93 -18.86
N VAL A 145 18.81 0.68 -20.00
CA VAL A 145 19.48 0.24 -21.24
C VAL A 145 18.78 0.75 -22.48
N ARG A 146 19.58 1.14 -23.47
CA ARG A 146 19.13 1.54 -24.80
C ARG A 146 19.78 0.68 -25.87
N ARG A 147 18.96 0.05 -26.72
CA ARG A 147 19.41 -0.76 -27.87
C ARG A 147 18.62 -0.39 -29.12
N SER A 148 19.32 -0.31 -30.24
CA SER A 148 18.73 0.01 -31.53
C SER A 148 19.07 -1.08 -32.54
N LYS A 149 18.14 -1.37 -33.45
CA LYS A 149 18.34 -2.30 -34.56
C LYS A 149 17.69 -1.75 -35.81
N ILE A 150 18.39 -1.85 -36.94
CA ILE A 150 17.90 -1.40 -38.23
C ILE A 150 17.11 -2.54 -38.89
N PHE A 151 15.90 -2.21 -39.33
CA PHE A 151 15.01 -3.05 -40.11
C PHE A 151 14.74 -2.40 -41.47
N THR A 152 14.11 -3.14 -42.36
CA THR A 152 13.74 -2.68 -43.71
C THR A 152 12.30 -3.06 -44.03
N THR A 153 11.72 -2.42 -45.05
CA THR A 153 10.41 -2.78 -45.60
C THR A 153 10.35 -4.22 -46.09
N ALA A 154 9.15 -4.81 -46.01
CA ALA A 154 8.87 -6.19 -46.40
C ALA A 154 8.23 -6.30 -47.81
N ALA A 155 7.81 -5.19 -48.40
CA ALA A 155 7.24 -5.11 -49.75
C ALA A 155 7.74 -3.87 -50.51
N ASP A 156 7.67 -3.93 -51.85
CA ASP A 156 7.99 -2.80 -52.72
C ASP A 156 6.98 -1.67 -52.55
N ASN A 157 7.45 -0.42 -52.62
CA ASN A 157 6.63 0.79 -52.49
C ASN A 157 5.83 0.87 -51.17
N GLN A 158 6.31 0.20 -50.12
CA GLN A 158 5.70 0.24 -48.80
C GLN A 158 5.90 1.61 -48.14
N THR A 159 4.83 2.39 -48.00
CA THR A 159 4.85 3.74 -47.41
C THR A 159 4.58 3.78 -45.91
N THR A 160 4.18 2.64 -45.33
CA THR A 160 3.88 2.47 -43.91
C THR A 160 4.45 1.14 -43.40
N VAL A 161 5.11 1.16 -42.25
CA VAL A 161 5.60 -0.04 -41.56
C VAL A 161 4.95 -0.16 -40.19
N GLU A 162 4.35 -1.32 -39.92
CA GLU A 162 3.83 -1.68 -38.59
C GLU A 162 4.99 -2.21 -37.74
N ILE A 163 5.17 -1.64 -36.56
CA ILE A 163 6.10 -2.11 -35.53
C ILE A 163 5.27 -2.75 -34.43
N HIS A 164 5.36 -4.07 -34.32
CA HIS A 164 4.72 -4.83 -33.26
C HIS A 164 5.76 -5.26 -32.22
N VAL A 165 5.60 -4.77 -31.01
CA VAL A 165 6.49 -5.00 -29.87
C VAL A 165 5.94 -6.16 -29.05
N VAL A 166 6.80 -7.15 -28.79
CA VAL A 166 6.44 -8.34 -28.00
C VAL A 166 7.48 -8.62 -26.91
N GLN A 167 7.04 -9.27 -25.85
CA GLN A 167 7.86 -9.68 -24.71
C GLN A 167 7.71 -11.19 -24.47
N GLY A 168 8.84 -11.90 -24.42
CA GLY A 168 8.91 -13.33 -24.13
C GLY A 168 10.04 -14.04 -24.86
N GLU A 169 10.18 -15.34 -24.59
CA GLU A 169 11.32 -16.17 -25.01
C GLU A 169 11.01 -17.08 -26.21
N ARG A 170 9.78 -17.03 -26.75
CA ARG A 170 9.39 -17.90 -27.87
C ARG A 170 9.83 -17.30 -29.20
N SER A 171 10.18 -18.14 -30.17
CA SER A 171 10.69 -17.69 -31.48
C SER A 171 9.64 -16.96 -32.35
N MET A 172 8.35 -17.26 -32.15
CA MET A 172 7.25 -16.66 -32.91
C MET A 172 6.60 -15.52 -32.13
N ALA A 173 6.29 -14.41 -32.79
CA ALA A 173 5.69 -13.24 -32.16
C ALA A 173 4.29 -13.52 -31.57
N ALA A 174 3.48 -14.34 -32.25
CA ALA A 174 2.13 -14.73 -31.80
C ALA A 174 2.12 -15.52 -30.47
N ASP A 175 3.24 -16.13 -30.13
CA ASP A 175 3.42 -16.98 -28.95
C ASP A 175 3.97 -16.22 -27.74
N ASN A 176 4.25 -14.93 -27.90
CA ASN A 176 4.75 -14.03 -26.87
C ASN A 176 3.69 -13.01 -26.46
N LYS A 177 3.93 -12.30 -25.35
CA LYS A 177 3.02 -11.24 -24.91
C LYS A 177 3.17 -10.02 -25.81
N SER A 178 2.11 -9.67 -26.54
CA SER A 178 2.04 -8.39 -27.24
C SER A 178 2.01 -7.23 -26.24
N LEU A 179 2.92 -6.27 -26.41
CA LEU A 179 3.00 -5.06 -25.61
C LEU A 179 2.35 -3.86 -26.31
N GLY A 180 2.41 -3.81 -27.64
CA GLY A 180 1.80 -2.73 -28.42
C GLY A 180 2.16 -2.78 -29.90
N ARG A 181 1.40 -2.06 -30.70
CA ARG A 181 1.62 -1.89 -32.14
C ARG A 181 1.51 -0.43 -32.52
N PHE A 182 2.37 0.03 -33.40
CA PHE A 182 2.29 1.36 -33.97
C PHE A 182 2.80 1.39 -35.40
N HIS A 183 2.37 2.41 -36.15
CA HIS A 183 2.67 2.52 -37.57
C HIS A 183 3.59 3.71 -37.81
N LEU A 184 4.76 3.46 -38.39
CA LEU A 184 5.58 4.51 -38.97
C LEU A 184 5.06 4.80 -40.38
N THR A 185 4.44 5.95 -40.57
CA THR A 185 3.84 6.36 -41.86
C THR A 185 4.71 7.37 -42.59
N GLY A 186 4.52 7.46 -43.91
CA GLY A 186 5.15 8.49 -44.73
C GLY A 186 6.58 8.17 -45.14
N ILE A 187 6.89 6.88 -45.28
CA ILE A 187 8.12 6.36 -45.88
C ILE A 187 8.04 6.59 -47.40
N PRO A 188 9.08 7.12 -48.07
CA PRO A 188 9.08 7.30 -49.51
C PRO A 188 8.95 5.95 -50.25
N PRO A 189 8.18 5.86 -51.35
CA PRO A 189 8.10 4.64 -52.15
C PRO A 189 9.49 4.24 -52.67
N ALA A 190 9.96 3.07 -52.25
CA ALA A 190 11.23 2.49 -52.69
C ALA A 190 11.07 0.97 -52.82
N PRO A 191 11.93 0.31 -53.63
CA PRO A 191 12.05 -1.15 -53.62
C PRO A 191 12.28 -1.71 -52.22
N ARG A 192 11.77 -2.93 -51.97
CA ARG A 192 11.98 -3.66 -50.73
C ARG A 192 13.48 -3.76 -50.40
N GLY A 193 13.85 -3.55 -49.14
CA GLY A 193 15.24 -3.69 -48.69
C GLY A 193 16.02 -2.39 -48.64
N ILE A 194 15.49 -1.29 -49.20
CA ILE A 194 16.18 0.00 -49.28
C ILE A 194 15.87 0.92 -48.10
N PRO A 195 14.60 1.13 -47.68
CA PRO A 195 14.31 1.96 -46.52
C PRO A 195 14.95 1.40 -45.24
N GLN A 196 15.65 2.25 -44.49
CA GLN A 196 16.30 1.87 -43.25
C GLN A 196 15.54 2.45 -42.06
N ILE A 197 14.89 1.57 -41.31
CA ILE A 197 14.06 1.93 -40.17
C ILE A 197 14.81 1.50 -38.91
N GLU A 198 15.35 2.46 -38.18
CA GLU A 198 15.97 2.21 -36.89
C GLU A 198 14.89 2.11 -35.82
N VAL A 199 14.76 0.94 -35.19
CA VAL A 199 13.89 0.75 -34.05
C VAL A 199 14.74 0.73 -32.79
N THR A 200 14.45 1.62 -31.86
CA THR A 200 15.15 1.80 -30.59
C THR A 200 14.25 1.42 -29.43
N PHE A 201 14.79 0.58 -28.54
CA PHE A 201 14.18 0.21 -27.27
C PHE A 201 14.98 0.88 -26.17
N ASP A 202 14.30 1.64 -25.32
CA ASP A 202 14.86 2.38 -24.21
C ASP A 202 14.10 2.00 -22.93
N ILE A 203 14.78 1.34 -22.00
CA ILE A 203 14.22 0.97 -20.69
C ILE A 203 14.85 1.89 -19.66
N ASP A 204 14.00 2.64 -18.95
CA ASP A 204 14.45 3.54 -17.89
C ASP A 204 14.71 2.80 -16.56
N VAL A 205 15.15 3.57 -15.55
CA VAL A 205 15.41 3.06 -14.19
C VAL A 205 14.17 2.51 -13.48
N ASN A 206 12.96 2.85 -13.94
CA ASN A 206 11.69 2.37 -13.40
C ASN A 206 11.16 1.14 -14.16
N GLY A 207 11.89 0.67 -15.18
CA GLY A 207 11.45 -0.41 -16.06
C GLY A 207 10.38 0.01 -17.08
N ILE A 208 10.18 1.31 -17.31
CA ILE A 208 9.26 1.80 -18.36
C ILE A 208 9.94 1.68 -19.71
N LEU A 209 9.26 1.00 -20.64
CA LEU A 209 9.76 0.78 -21.99
C LEU A 209 9.26 1.88 -22.92
N ASN A 210 10.19 2.59 -23.55
CA ASN A 210 9.93 3.47 -24.68
C ASN A 210 10.46 2.80 -25.94
N VAL A 211 9.59 2.61 -26.93
CA VAL A 211 9.99 2.09 -28.24
C VAL A 211 9.78 3.18 -29.26
N SER A 212 10.83 3.55 -29.98
CA SER A 212 10.74 4.47 -31.11
C SER A 212 11.22 3.82 -32.39
N ALA A 213 10.64 4.24 -33.51
CA ALA A 213 11.02 3.82 -34.85
C ALA A 213 11.24 5.07 -35.69
N LYS A 214 12.43 5.17 -36.29
CA LYS A 214 12.86 6.31 -37.09
C LYS A 214 13.30 5.84 -38.46
N ASP A 215 12.76 6.45 -39.51
CA ASP A 215 13.29 6.29 -40.86
C ASP A 215 14.55 7.16 -41.00
N LEU A 216 15.69 6.54 -41.29
CA LEU A 216 16.97 7.22 -41.41
C LEU A 216 17.05 8.14 -42.63
N ALA A 217 16.24 7.90 -43.67
CA ALA A 217 16.23 8.72 -44.88
C ALA A 217 15.46 10.03 -44.69
N THR A 218 14.26 9.96 -44.10
CA THR A 218 13.40 11.14 -43.91
C THR A 218 13.50 11.79 -42.54
N GLY A 219 14.08 11.10 -41.56
CA GLY A 219 14.12 11.54 -40.17
C GLY A 219 12.78 11.48 -39.44
N LYS A 220 11.71 10.99 -40.09
CA LYS A 220 10.40 10.81 -39.46
C LYS A 220 10.48 9.74 -38.38
N GLU A 221 9.88 10.04 -37.24
CA GLU A 221 9.87 9.17 -36.08
C GLU A 221 8.43 8.97 -35.57
N GLN A 222 8.16 7.76 -35.10
CA GLN A 222 6.99 7.42 -34.30
C GLN A 222 7.43 6.61 -33.10
N SER A 223 6.76 6.77 -31.98
CA SER A 223 7.10 6.08 -30.74
C SER A 223 5.88 5.68 -29.97
N ILE A 224 6.01 4.62 -29.18
CA ILE A 224 5.06 4.26 -28.14
C ILE A 224 5.78 4.18 -26.80
N LYS A 225 5.08 4.64 -25.76
CA LYS A 225 5.48 4.43 -24.39
C LYS A 225 4.63 3.32 -23.81
N ILE A 226 5.28 2.22 -23.43
CA ILE A 226 4.64 1.07 -22.82
C ILE A 226 4.91 1.15 -21.32
N THR A 227 3.94 1.66 -20.58
CA THR A 227 3.92 1.55 -19.13
C THR A 227 3.36 0.17 -18.76
N GLY A 228 4.01 -0.54 -17.84
CA GLY A 228 3.61 -1.90 -17.41
C GLY A 228 2.23 -1.99 -16.74
N SER A 229 1.48 -0.89 -16.69
CA SER A 229 0.12 -0.80 -16.20
C SER A 229 -0.87 -0.86 -17.37
N THR A 230 -1.14 -2.05 -17.88
CA THR A 230 -2.51 -2.30 -18.35
C THR A 230 -3.45 -2.00 -17.18
N LYS A 231 -4.24 -0.93 -17.29
CA LYS A 231 -5.72 -0.97 -17.14
C LYS A 231 -6.41 0.39 -17.03
N LEU A 232 -5.71 1.52 -16.97
CA LEU A 232 -6.38 2.82 -16.85
C LEU A 232 -5.76 3.84 -17.81
N SER A 233 -6.59 4.37 -18.70
CA SER A 233 -6.31 5.60 -19.43
C SER A 233 -6.21 6.79 -18.46
N ASP A 234 -5.54 7.87 -18.87
CA ASP A 234 -5.46 9.10 -18.06
C ASP A 234 -6.85 9.63 -17.66
N GLU A 235 -7.86 9.39 -18.51
CA GLU A 235 -9.27 9.71 -18.26
C GLU A 235 -9.86 8.86 -17.12
N GLU A 236 -9.53 7.57 -17.07
CA GLU A 236 -9.95 6.67 -16.00
C GLU A 236 -9.21 6.96 -14.69
N VAL A 237 -7.93 7.35 -14.74
CA VAL A 237 -7.17 7.81 -13.58
C VAL A 237 -7.81 9.06 -12.99
N GLU A 238 -8.17 10.04 -13.82
CA GLU A 238 -8.81 11.28 -13.36
C GLU A 238 -10.23 11.04 -12.85
N ARG A 239 -11.00 10.13 -13.47
CA ARG A 239 -12.31 9.68 -12.95
C ARG A 239 -12.16 9.04 -11.57
N MET A 240 -11.25 8.08 -11.43
CA MET A 240 -11.00 7.38 -10.16
C MET A 240 -10.47 8.33 -9.08
N ARG A 241 -9.67 9.32 -9.45
CA ARG A 241 -9.21 10.37 -8.53
C ARG A 241 -10.39 11.19 -7.99
N LYS A 242 -11.30 11.63 -8.87
CA LYS A 242 -12.51 12.36 -8.47
C LYS A 242 -13.46 11.51 -7.62
N GLU A 243 -13.60 10.22 -7.96
CA GLU A 243 -14.37 9.27 -7.15
C GLU A 243 -13.73 9.08 -5.75
N ALA A 244 -12.41 8.94 -5.67
CA ALA A 244 -11.69 8.85 -4.40
C ALA A 244 -11.81 10.13 -3.56
N GLU A 245 -11.73 11.31 -4.18
CA GLU A 245 -11.94 12.61 -3.50
C GLU A 245 -13.39 12.76 -2.99
N ALA A 246 -14.38 12.32 -3.76
CA ALA A 246 -15.78 12.32 -3.34
C ALA A 246 -16.05 11.36 -2.17
N HIS A 247 -15.45 10.16 -2.20
CA HIS A 247 -15.53 9.20 -1.10
C HIS A 247 -14.76 9.67 0.13
N ALA A 248 -13.64 10.38 -0.02
CA ALA A 248 -12.91 10.98 1.10
C ALA A 248 -13.77 12.00 1.87
N GLU A 249 -14.61 12.77 1.17
CA GLU A 249 -15.55 13.70 1.82
C GLU A 249 -16.71 12.96 2.50
N GLU A 250 -17.20 11.87 1.92
CA GLU A 250 -18.19 11.00 2.55
C GLU A 250 -17.62 10.35 3.83
N ASP A 251 -16.39 9.85 3.76
CA ASP A 251 -15.65 9.27 4.89
C ASP A 251 -15.37 10.31 5.96
N ARG A 252 -15.04 11.56 5.59
CA ARG A 252 -14.88 12.68 6.54
C ARG A 252 -16.18 12.96 7.28
N LYS A 253 -17.33 13.00 6.59
CA LYS A 253 -18.64 13.19 7.22
C LYS A 253 -19.03 12.02 8.13
N ARG A 254 -18.76 10.78 7.71
CA ARG A 254 -18.97 9.58 8.53
C ARG A 254 -18.09 9.61 9.78
N LYS A 255 -16.81 10.00 9.63
CA LYS A 255 -15.88 10.19 10.76
C LYS A 255 -16.39 11.27 11.72
N GLU A 256 -16.81 12.42 11.21
CA GLU A 256 -17.37 13.51 12.03
C GLU A 256 -18.63 13.07 12.78
N LYS A 257 -19.51 12.27 12.14
CA LYS A 257 -20.68 11.66 12.78
C LYS A 257 -20.27 10.74 13.93
N ILE A 258 -19.30 9.85 13.71
CA ILE A 258 -18.81 8.90 14.72
C ILE A 258 -18.14 9.66 15.87
N GLU A 259 -17.27 10.63 15.60
CA GLU A 259 -16.60 11.45 16.62
C GLU A 259 -17.60 12.25 17.47
N THR A 260 -18.60 12.86 16.83
CA THR A 260 -19.67 13.59 17.53
C THR A 260 -20.44 12.67 18.49
N ARG A 261 -20.77 11.46 18.05
CA ARG A 261 -21.47 10.46 18.88
C ARG A 261 -20.59 9.97 20.03
N ASN A 262 -19.33 9.67 19.77
CA ASN A 262 -18.37 9.26 20.81
C ASN A 262 -18.16 10.37 21.85
N ASN A 263 -18.07 11.63 21.43
CA ASN A 263 -17.96 12.78 22.33
C ASN A 263 -19.20 12.92 23.22
N ALA A 264 -20.40 12.75 22.65
CA ALA A 264 -21.65 12.77 23.39
C ALA A 264 -21.76 11.61 24.40
N GLU A 265 -21.39 10.38 24.01
CA GLU A 265 -21.38 9.21 24.89
C GLU A 265 -20.35 9.36 26.03
N ASN A 266 -19.15 9.86 25.73
CA ASN A 266 -18.14 10.16 26.74
C ASN A 266 -18.59 11.25 27.72
N LEU A 267 -19.31 12.27 27.23
CA LEU A 267 -19.85 13.32 28.07
C LEU A 267 -20.96 12.80 28.98
N ILE A 268 -21.86 11.94 28.47
CA ILE A 268 -22.87 11.26 29.30
C ILE A 268 -22.19 10.45 30.40
N TYR A 269 -21.19 9.63 30.05
CA TYR A 269 -20.47 8.83 31.03
C TYR A 269 -19.80 9.69 32.11
N THR A 270 -19.17 10.79 31.70
CA THR A 270 -18.54 11.75 32.62
C THR A 270 -19.59 12.40 33.52
N ALA A 271 -20.74 12.80 32.96
CA ALA A 271 -21.85 13.39 33.70
C ALA A 271 -22.38 12.44 34.78
N GLU A 272 -22.65 11.18 34.41
CA GLU A 272 -23.12 10.14 35.33
C GLU A 272 -22.11 9.85 36.43
N ARG A 273 -20.82 9.81 36.09
CA ARG A 273 -19.74 9.64 37.09
C ARG A 273 -19.67 10.83 38.04
N THR A 274 -19.72 12.06 37.53
CA THR A 274 -19.70 13.28 38.34
C THR A 274 -20.90 13.37 39.27
N ILE A 275 -22.11 12.99 38.83
CA ILE A 275 -23.29 12.87 39.70
C ILE A 275 -23.03 11.86 40.83
N LYS A 276 -22.45 10.70 40.49
CA LYS A 276 -22.16 9.64 41.46
C LYS A 276 -21.08 10.05 42.48
N GLU A 277 -20.05 10.79 42.05
CA GLU A 277 -18.95 11.25 42.89
C GLU A 277 -19.35 12.43 43.79
N LEU A 278 -20.18 13.35 43.29
CA LEU A 278 -20.66 14.49 44.06
C LEU A 278 -21.76 14.10 45.05
N GLY A 279 -22.51 13.02 44.80
CA GLY A 279 -23.39 12.38 45.79
C GLY A 279 -24.34 13.37 46.48
N ASP A 280 -24.14 13.60 47.78
CA ASP A 280 -24.96 14.51 48.61
C ASP A 280 -24.51 15.99 48.57
N LYS A 281 -23.41 16.30 47.86
CA LYS A 281 -22.87 17.66 47.72
C LYS A 281 -23.49 18.46 46.57
N ILE A 282 -24.28 17.81 45.72
CA ILE A 282 -25.06 18.45 44.66
C ILE A 282 -26.51 18.60 45.10
N SER A 283 -27.15 19.72 44.77
CA SER A 283 -28.57 19.91 45.09
C SER A 283 -29.43 18.90 44.29
N GLU A 284 -30.52 18.44 44.89
CA GLU A 284 -31.50 17.55 44.22
C GLU A 284 -32.09 18.20 42.94
N GLU A 285 -32.10 19.53 42.87
CA GLU A 285 -32.55 20.31 41.72
C GLU A 285 -31.53 20.28 40.57
N ASP A 286 -30.24 20.48 40.88
CA ASP A 286 -29.15 20.40 39.90
C ASP A 286 -28.93 18.95 39.38
N LYS A 287 -29.14 17.94 40.25
CA LYS A 287 -29.05 16.52 39.88
C LYS A 287 -30.13 16.11 38.86
N LYS A 288 -31.38 16.52 39.10
CA LYS A 288 -32.49 16.29 38.16
C LYS A 288 -32.29 17.04 36.83
N ALA A 289 -31.68 18.22 36.87
CA ALA A 289 -31.35 18.97 35.66
C ALA A 289 -30.33 18.23 34.78
N ILE A 290 -29.27 17.65 35.35
CA ILE A 290 -28.29 16.85 34.61
C ILE A 290 -28.92 15.54 34.09
N ASP A 291 -29.66 14.80 34.92
CA ASP A 291 -30.29 13.53 34.50
C ASP A 291 -31.25 13.74 33.31
N THR A 292 -32.03 14.82 33.34
CA THR A 292 -32.92 15.19 32.22
C THR A 292 -32.11 15.44 30.93
N LYS A 293 -30.96 16.12 31.03
CA LYS A 293 -30.09 16.40 29.88
C LYS A 293 -29.34 15.18 29.36
N ILE A 294 -28.96 14.25 30.25
CA ILE A 294 -28.42 12.93 29.87
C ILE A 294 -29.46 12.15 29.08
N ASP A 295 -30.70 12.09 29.54
CA ASP A 295 -31.77 11.35 28.86
C ASP A 295 -32.16 11.97 27.50
N GLU A 296 -32.15 13.30 27.40
CA GLU A 296 -32.34 14.02 26.13
C GLU A 296 -31.21 13.69 25.14
N LEU A 297 -29.95 13.70 25.58
CA LEU A 297 -28.80 13.37 24.73
C LEU A 297 -28.78 11.88 24.34
N ARG A 298 -29.16 10.98 25.25
CA ARG A 298 -29.33 9.54 24.95
C ARG A 298 -30.40 9.29 23.89
N LYS A 299 -31.51 10.01 23.95
CA LYS A 299 -32.56 9.94 22.91
C LYS A 299 -32.09 10.52 21.58
N ALA A 300 -31.33 11.61 21.58
CA ALA A 300 -30.74 12.16 20.36
C ALA A 300 -29.74 11.18 19.72
N LEU A 301 -29.01 10.40 20.54
CA LEU A 301 -28.09 9.37 20.08
C LEU A 301 -28.78 8.17 19.43
N THR A 302 -30.07 7.89 19.66
CA THR A 302 -30.75 6.81 18.90
C THR A 302 -31.11 7.22 17.47
N GLY A 303 -31.07 8.52 17.17
CA GLY A 303 -31.30 9.07 15.84
C GLY A 303 -30.00 9.35 15.05
N ASP A 304 -30.18 9.88 13.84
CA ASP A 304 -29.10 10.14 12.87
C ASP A 304 -28.78 11.64 12.67
N ASN A 305 -29.40 12.51 13.48
CA ASN A 305 -29.27 13.97 13.35
C ASN A 305 -28.04 14.51 14.09
N ILE A 306 -26.95 14.78 13.36
CA ILE A 306 -25.67 15.26 13.92
C ILE A 306 -25.82 16.63 14.60
N GLU A 307 -26.59 17.56 14.02
CA GLU A 307 -26.75 18.91 14.58
C GLU A 307 -27.47 18.87 15.92
N GLU A 308 -28.47 18.00 16.06
CA GLU A 308 -29.20 17.78 17.29
C GLU A 308 -28.32 17.15 18.38
N ILE A 309 -27.48 16.17 18.02
CA ILE A 309 -26.51 15.58 18.94
C ILE A 309 -25.49 16.63 19.40
N LYS A 310 -24.94 17.46 18.49
CA LYS A 310 -24.01 18.55 18.86
C LYS A 310 -24.66 19.54 19.83
N LYS A 311 -25.86 20.02 19.50
CA LYS A 311 -26.59 20.96 20.35
C LYS A 311 -26.88 20.39 21.73
N LYS A 312 -27.34 19.13 21.82
CA LYS A 312 -27.62 18.46 23.09
C LYS A 312 -26.34 18.17 23.89
N THR A 313 -25.22 17.91 23.20
CA THR A 313 -23.90 17.78 23.83
C THR A 313 -23.44 19.10 24.45
N GLU A 314 -23.62 20.22 23.75
CA GLU A 314 -23.31 21.56 24.28
C GLU A 314 -24.22 21.94 25.47
N GLU A 315 -25.52 21.64 25.39
CA GLU A 315 -26.47 21.86 26.49
C GLU A 315 -26.05 21.08 27.76
N LEU A 316 -25.70 19.80 27.63
CA LEU A 316 -25.21 18.98 28.75
C LEU A 316 -23.86 19.49 29.28
N SER A 317 -22.95 19.88 28.39
CA SER A 317 -21.63 20.41 28.76
C SER A 317 -21.75 21.72 29.55
N SER A 318 -22.59 22.65 29.09
CA SER A 318 -22.84 23.92 29.76
C SER A 318 -23.43 23.71 31.16
N GLU A 319 -24.34 22.76 31.32
CA GLU A 319 -24.96 22.46 32.62
C GLU A 319 -23.97 21.81 33.59
N LEU A 320 -23.15 20.87 33.11
CA LEU A 320 -22.04 20.30 33.88
C LEU A 320 -21.03 21.36 34.33
N GLN A 321 -20.70 22.32 33.48
CA GLN A 321 -19.79 23.42 33.83
C GLN A 321 -20.37 24.34 34.91
N LYS A 322 -21.65 24.71 34.81
CA LYS A 322 -22.32 25.53 35.83
C LYS A 322 -22.32 24.84 37.19
N ILE A 323 -22.61 23.54 37.20
CA ILE A 323 -22.67 22.74 38.42
C ILE A 323 -21.28 22.50 39.00
N GLY A 324 -20.29 22.23 38.14
CA GLY A 324 -18.88 22.18 38.53
C GLY A 324 -18.40 23.49 39.16
N ALA A 325 -18.78 24.64 38.58
CA ALA A 325 -18.47 25.96 39.14
C ALA A 325 -19.15 26.22 40.50
N LYS A 326 -20.42 25.84 40.66
CA LYS A 326 -21.12 25.92 41.95
C LYS A 326 -20.49 25.02 43.02
N ALA A 327 -20.12 23.79 42.66
CA ALA A 327 -19.45 22.85 43.56
C ALA A 327 -18.07 23.35 44.00
N TYR A 328 -17.30 23.97 43.08
CA TYR A 328 -16.00 24.58 43.40
C TYR A 328 -16.14 25.83 44.28
N GLN A 329 -17.16 26.67 44.04
CA GLN A 329 -17.47 27.83 44.89
C GLN A 329 -17.94 27.42 46.29
N GLN A 330 -18.69 26.33 46.42
CA GLN A 330 -19.08 25.76 47.72
C GLN A 330 -17.88 25.12 48.46
N ALA A 331 -16.96 24.47 47.73
CA ALA A 331 -15.71 23.95 48.31
C ALA A 331 -14.75 25.08 48.75
N ALA A 332 -14.68 26.18 47.99
CA ALA A 332 -13.92 27.37 48.36
C ALA A 332 -14.55 28.12 49.54
N ALA A 333 -15.89 28.18 49.63
CA ALA A 333 -16.59 28.76 50.78
C ALA A 333 -16.47 27.91 52.06
N GLN A 334 -16.23 26.59 51.94
CA GLN A 334 -15.91 25.71 53.08
C GLN A 334 -14.40 25.67 53.42
N GLY A 335 -13.55 26.37 52.67
CA GLY A 335 -12.10 26.44 52.88
C GLY A 335 -11.60 27.70 53.59
N VAL A 336 -12.47 28.64 53.97
CA VAL A 336 -12.10 29.94 54.60
C VAL A 336 -12.60 30.03 56.05
N ASP A 337 -12.56 28.93 56.79
CA ASP A 337 -12.77 28.97 58.25
C ASP A 337 -11.89 27.94 58.97
N LYS A 338 -10.57 28.17 58.91
CA LYS A 338 -9.56 27.67 59.86
C LYS A 338 -8.20 28.31 59.58
N GLU A 339 -8.07 29.58 59.94
CA GLU A 339 -6.77 30.11 60.31
C GLU A 339 -6.61 29.94 61.82
N ASN A 340 -5.68 29.09 62.26
CA ASN A 340 -5.08 29.27 63.57
C ASN A 340 -3.59 28.93 63.50
N LYS A 341 -2.83 30.02 63.35
CA LYS A 341 -1.52 30.29 63.95
C LYS A 341 -0.33 29.35 63.68
N GLU A 342 0.66 30.04 63.14
CA GLU A 342 2.10 30.02 63.46
C GLU A 342 3.02 29.16 62.59
N GLU A 343 3.87 29.91 61.89
CA GLU A 343 5.04 29.56 61.12
C GLU A 343 6.06 28.73 61.90
N LYS A 344 6.68 27.77 61.20
CA LYS A 344 8.14 27.61 61.21
C LYS A 344 8.62 26.91 59.94
N GLU A 345 9.50 27.61 59.24
CA GLU A 345 10.23 27.19 58.04
C GLU A 345 11.02 25.88 58.22
N THR A 346 11.09 25.03 57.19
CA THR A 346 12.24 24.87 56.27
C THR A 346 12.15 23.59 55.40
N TRP A 347 12.15 23.80 54.08
CA TRP A 347 12.87 23.12 52.96
C TRP A 347 12.88 21.57 52.82
N LYS A 348 12.74 20.92 51.64
CA LYS A 348 13.32 21.18 50.30
C LYS A 348 12.39 20.77 49.14
N GLY A 349 12.26 21.66 48.17
CA GLY A 349 11.61 21.41 46.89
C GLY A 349 12.54 20.79 45.85
N HIS A 350 11.93 20.10 44.89
CA HIS A 350 12.44 20.00 43.52
C HIS A 350 11.47 20.74 42.59
N PRO A 351 11.99 21.43 41.55
CA PRO A 351 11.26 22.40 40.75
C PRO A 351 10.43 21.76 39.65
N SER A 352 9.32 22.42 39.35
CA SER A 352 8.51 22.27 38.15
C SER A 352 9.25 22.80 36.93
N ASP A 353 9.54 21.93 35.97
CA ASP A 353 9.76 22.28 34.57
C ASP A 353 8.82 21.41 33.74
N ASP A 354 7.78 22.03 33.17
CA ASP A 354 7.47 21.78 31.76
C ASP A 354 6.83 23.04 31.17
N LYS A 355 7.69 23.90 30.61
CA LYS A 355 7.31 24.95 29.68
C LYS A 355 7.18 24.28 28.32
N THR A 356 5.95 24.20 27.81
CA THR A 356 5.68 24.00 26.39
C THR A 356 6.46 25.03 25.57
N ILE A 357 7.33 24.52 24.70
CA ILE A 357 8.08 25.31 23.71
C ILE A 357 7.23 25.34 22.44
N ASP A 358 6.57 26.47 22.19
CA ASP A 358 6.13 26.85 20.84
C ASP A 358 7.37 27.30 20.05
N ALA A 359 7.79 26.49 19.08
CA ALA A 359 8.93 26.80 18.22
C ALA A 359 8.47 27.63 17.01
N ASP A 360 8.51 28.95 17.15
CA ASP A 360 8.47 29.89 16.03
C ASP A 360 9.80 29.85 15.26
N TYR A 361 9.77 29.35 14.01
CA TYR A 361 10.91 29.30 13.12
C TYR A 361 11.06 30.63 12.35
N LYS A 362 12.11 31.41 12.67
CA LYS A 362 12.54 32.57 11.87
C LYS A 362 13.70 32.18 10.94
N VAL A 363 13.46 32.31 9.65
CA VAL A 363 14.47 32.27 8.58
C VAL A 363 15.48 33.39 8.79
N LYS A 364 16.78 33.06 8.78
CA LYS A 364 17.86 34.04 8.65
C LYS A 364 18.68 33.74 7.39
N ASP A 365 18.62 34.70 6.49
CA ASP A 365 19.46 34.89 5.33
C ASP A 365 20.96 35.01 5.66
N LYS A 366 21.76 34.48 4.70
CA LYS A 366 23.13 34.83 4.29
C LYS A 366 24.33 34.38 5.15
N LYS A 367 25.22 33.57 4.55
CA LYS A 367 26.23 34.08 3.61
C LYS A 367 26.79 32.99 2.71
#